data_AF-A0A1X1QHY8-F1
#
_entry.id   AF-A0A1X1QHY8-F1
#
_cell.length_a   1.000
_cell.length_b   1.000
_cell.length_c   1.000
_cell.angle_alpha   90.00
_cell.angle_beta   90.00
_cell.angle_gamma   90.00
#
_symmetry.space_group_name_H-M   'P 1'
#
loop_
_entity.id
_entity.type
_entity.pdbx_description
1 polymer ?
#
loop_
_entity_poly.entity_id
_entity_poly.type
_entity_poly.pdbx_seq_one_letter_code
_entity_poly.pdbx_strand_id
1 'polypeptide(L)'
;MGTTVERHTHVDFEEGVECLIGEREAIANVTYAKFMGVVFILFGIVGIPYAGETLLGIGLTPAHNFLHIMTGVLWIAAVMTFDGTYARMLNQVIGLAYLTLGAFGLSESVPQIHVLFNLNEMTTVFNVVIGLVTLGVGWGVNTSHLKHWWP
;
A
#
# COMPACT_ATOMS: atom_id res chain seq x y z
N MET A 1 20.62 44.78 -36.87
CA MET A 1 19.86 43.60 -37.35
C MET A 1 19.60 42.72 -36.14
N GLY A 2 18.39 42.78 -35.59
CA GLY A 2 17.97 41.92 -34.49
C GLY A 2 17.38 40.64 -35.06
N THR A 3 17.96 39.50 -34.73
CA THR A 3 17.38 38.18 -35.03
C THR A 3 16.39 37.86 -33.92
N THR A 4 15.11 38.07 -34.17
CA THR A 4 14.03 37.51 -33.37
C THR A 4 14.09 35.99 -33.49
N VAL A 5 14.54 35.33 -32.43
CA VAL A 5 14.44 33.88 -32.28
C VAL A 5 12.98 33.58 -31.98
N GLU A 6 12.22 33.13 -32.99
CA GLU A 6 10.89 32.56 -32.79
C GLU A 6 11.06 31.25 -32.00
N ARG A 7 10.87 31.33 -30.69
CA ARG A 7 10.76 30.15 -29.84
C ARG A 7 9.39 29.56 -30.09
N HIS A 8 9.30 28.65 -31.06
CA HIS A 8 8.13 27.81 -31.27
C HIS A 8 7.94 26.91 -30.04
N THR A 9 7.17 27.39 -29.07
CA THR A 9 6.58 26.55 -28.02
C THR A 9 5.47 25.72 -28.64
N HIS A 10 5.85 24.64 -29.33
CA HIS A 10 4.95 23.50 -29.46
C HIS A 10 4.85 22.90 -28.06
N VAL A 11 3.84 23.35 -27.31
CA VAL A 11 3.39 22.64 -26.12
C VAL A 11 2.77 21.37 -26.68
N ASP A 12 3.52 20.27 -26.67
CA ASP A 12 2.99 18.97 -27.05
C ASP A 12 1.91 18.62 -26.02
N PHE A 13 0.66 18.81 -26.43
CA PHE A 13 -0.51 18.55 -25.60
C PHE A 13 -0.50 17.11 -25.06
N GLU A 14 0.11 16.18 -25.79
CA GLU A 14 0.32 14.80 -25.38
C GLU A 14 1.22 14.69 -24.14
N GLU A 15 2.36 15.40 -24.10
CA GLU A 15 3.24 15.45 -22.92
C GLU A 15 2.53 16.05 -21.68
N GLY A 16 1.70 17.08 -21.90
CA GLY A 16 0.91 17.71 -20.83
C GLY A 16 -0.14 16.75 -20.24
N VAL A 17 -0.83 15.98 -21.08
CA VAL A 17 -1.83 14.99 -20.64
C VAL A 17 -1.17 13.82 -19.92
N GLU A 18 -0.03 13.32 -20.41
CA GLU A 18 0.74 12.27 -19.75
C GLU A 18 1.26 12.69 -18.37
N CYS A 19 1.74 13.93 -18.25
CA CYS A 19 2.15 14.52 -16.97
C CYS A 19 0.99 14.55 -15.96
N LEU A 20 -0.18 15.05 -16.36
CA LEU A 20 -1.36 15.13 -15.50
C LEU A 20 -1.88 13.75 -15.06
N ILE A 21 -1.83 12.75 -15.96
CA ILE A 21 -2.17 11.38 -15.63
C ILE A 21 -1.16 10.82 -14.62
N GLY A 22 0.13 11.03 -14.85
CA GLY A 22 1.22 10.60 -13.95
C GLY A 22 1.13 11.21 -12.55
N GLU A 23 0.80 12.49 -12.43
CA GLU A 23 0.56 13.14 -11.13
C GLU A 23 -0.63 12.53 -10.41
N ARG A 24 -1.75 12.32 -11.10
CA ARG A 24 -2.96 11.71 -10.52
C ARG A 24 -2.71 10.29 -10.03
N GLU A 25 -1.87 9.56 -10.73
CA GLU A 25 -1.44 8.21 -10.44
C GLU A 25 -0.53 8.13 -9.20
N ALA A 26 0.45 9.02 -9.09
CA ALA A 26 1.27 9.18 -7.88
C ALA A 26 0.41 9.56 -6.67
N ILE A 27 -0.57 10.45 -6.87
CA ILE A 27 -1.53 10.86 -5.83
C ILE A 27 -2.33 9.67 -5.30
N ALA A 28 -2.72 8.71 -6.14
CA ALA A 28 -3.50 7.55 -5.70
C ALA A 28 -2.72 6.66 -4.71
N ASN A 29 -1.48 6.30 -5.03
CA ASN A 29 -0.63 5.47 -4.17
C ASN A 29 -0.32 6.17 -2.84
N VAL A 30 0.00 7.47 -2.89
CA VAL A 30 0.29 8.28 -1.71
C VAL A 30 -0.94 8.44 -0.83
N THR A 31 -2.10 8.73 -1.42
CA THR A 31 -3.36 8.88 -0.68
C THR A 31 -3.78 7.58 0.00
N TYR A 32 -3.67 6.45 -0.72
CA TYR A 32 -3.97 5.14 -0.17
C TYR A 32 -3.04 4.79 0.99
N ALA A 33 -1.72 4.94 0.81
CA ALA A 33 -0.72 4.67 1.85
C ALA A 33 -0.96 5.54 3.09
N LYS A 34 -1.29 6.84 2.92
CA LYS A 34 -1.68 7.72 4.04
C LYS A 34 -2.85 7.14 4.84
N PHE A 35 -3.96 6.87 4.15
CA PHE A 35 -5.19 6.45 4.79
C PHE A 35 -5.03 5.09 5.47
N MET A 36 -4.50 4.11 4.75
CA MET A 36 -4.29 2.76 5.27
C MET A 36 -3.26 2.73 6.40
N GLY A 37 -2.23 3.57 6.31
CA GLY A 37 -1.25 3.77 7.38
C GLY A 37 -1.92 4.17 8.70
N VAL A 38 -2.79 5.19 8.66
CA VAL A 38 -3.55 5.63 9.83
C VAL A 38 -4.48 4.52 10.33
N VAL A 39 -5.26 3.89 9.43
CA VAL A 39 -6.21 2.83 9.80
C VAL A 39 -5.52 1.67 10.52
N PHE A 40 -4.37 1.21 10.01
CA PHE A 40 -3.64 0.08 10.60
C PHE A 40 -3.01 0.43 11.96
N ILE A 41 -2.48 1.64 12.10
CA ILE A 41 -2.00 2.12 13.41
C ILE A 41 -3.16 2.15 14.42
N LEU A 42 -4.30 2.71 14.03
CA LEU A 42 -5.48 2.79 14.91
C LEU A 42 -6.01 1.41 15.27
N PHE A 43 -6.15 0.48 14.32
CA PHE A 43 -6.56 -0.88 14.60
C PHE A 43 -5.61 -1.59 15.58
N GLY A 44 -4.30 -1.45 15.36
CA GLY A 44 -3.32 -2.04 16.26
C GLY A 44 -3.37 -1.44 17.67
N ILE A 45 -3.48 -0.12 17.81
CA ILE A 45 -3.58 0.55 19.12
C ILE A 45 -4.89 0.16 19.83
N VAL A 46 -6.02 0.24 19.14
CA VAL A 46 -7.33 -0.13 19.70
C VAL A 46 -7.37 -1.60 20.07
N GLY A 47 -6.67 -2.48 19.35
CA GLY A 47 -6.64 -3.91 19.62
C GLY A 47 -5.83 -4.30 20.87
N ILE A 48 -4.86 -3.48 21.33
CA ILE A 48 -4.02 -3.78 22.51
C ILE A 48 -4.85 -4.11 23.77
N PRO A 49 -5.83 -3.28 24.20
CA PRO A 49 -6.63 -3.59 25.38
C PRO A 49 -7.52 -4.84 25.25
N TYR A 50 -7.80 -5.30 24.03
CA TYR A 50 -8.62 -6.48 23.75
C TYR A 50 -7.76 -7.69 23.37
N ALA A 51 -6.49 -7.70 23.78
CA ALA A 51 -5.57 -8.77 23.42
C ALA A 51 -6.05 -10.14 23.95
N GLY A 52 -6.20 -11.11 23.05
CA GLY A 52 -6.75 -12.44 23.35
C GLY A 52 -8.25 -12.60 23.03
N GLU A 53 -8.94 -11.51 22.67
CA GLU A 53 -10.31 -11.56 22.17
C GLU A 53 -10.37 -11.65 20.64
N THR A 54 -11.59 -11.71 20.11
CA THR A 54 -11.85 -11.61 18.67
C THR A 54 -12.66 -10.36 18.36
N LEU A 55 -12.29 -9.63 17.31
CA LEU A 55 -13.04 -8.49 16.78
C LEU A 55 -13.37 -8.76 15.31
N LEU A 56 -14.67 -8.75 14.97
CA LEU A 56 -15.16 -9.15 13.64
C LEU A 56 -14.66 -10.56 13.22
N GLY A 57 -14.42 -11.44 14.20
CA GLY A 57 -13.88 -12.78 13.99
C GLY A 57 -12.36 -12.83 13.77
N ILE A 58 -11.66 -11.70 13.71
CA ILE A 58 -10.19 -11.63 13.67
C ILE A 58 -9.66 -11.72 15.10
N GLY A 59 -8.76 -12.66 15.38
CA GLY A 59 -8.18 -12.81 16.71
C GLY A 59 -7.11 -11.77 16.99
N LEU A 60 -7.33 -10.94 18.02
CA LEU A 60 -6.50 -9.81 18.41
C LEU A 60 -5.35 -10.27 19.30
N THR A 61 -4.35 -10.95 18.75
CA THR A 61 -3.17 -11.31 19.56
C THR A 61 -2.23 -10.11 19.71
N PRO A 62 -1.39 -10.06 20.76
CA PRO A 62 -0.36 -9.03 20.89
C PRO A 62 0.53 -8.93 19.64
N ALA A 63 0.86 -10.07 19.03
CA ALA A 63 1.63 -10.12 17.80
C ALA A 63 0.86 -9.53 16.60
N HIS A 64 -0.44 -9.84 16.46
CA HIS A 64 -1.27 -9.31 15.38
C HIS A 64 -1.43 -7.79 15.48
N ASN A 65 -1.69 -7.28 16.68
CA ASN A 65 -1.77 -5.84 16.95
C ASN A 65 -0.45 -5.14 16.63
N PHE A 66 0.67 -5.72 17.05
CA PHE A 66 2.00 -5.20 16.73
C PHE A 66 2.27 -5.16 15.22
N LEU A 67 1.92 -6.22 14.48
CA LEU A 67 2.05 -6.26 13.03
C LEU A 67 1.20 -5.18 12.34
N HIS A 68 -0.01 -4.92 12.82
CA HIS A 68 -0.82 -3.81 12.29
C HIS A 68 -0.14 -2.45 12.51
N ILE A 69 0.37 -2.18 13.72
CA ILE A 69 1.08 -0.91 14.01
C ILE A 69 2.31 -0.78 13.10
N MET A 70 3.14 -1.82 13.00
CA MET A 70 4.35 -1.78 12.16
C MET A 70 4.01 -1.59 10.67
N THR A 71 3.02 -2.31 10.16
CA THR A 71 2.55 -2.13 8.77
C THR A 71 2.09 -0.69 8.54
N GLY A 72 1.30 -0.14 9.47
CA GLY A 72 0.81 1.23 9.35
C GLY A 72 1.91 2.29 9.44
N VAL A 73 2.90 2.09 10.33
CA VAL A 73 4.09 2.97 10.44
C VAL A 73 4.90 2.96 9.15
N LEU A 74 5.11 1.81 8.51
CA LEU A 74 5.82 1.73 7.23
C LEU A 74 5.09 2.54 6.15
N TRP A 75 3.77 2.39 6.04
CA TRP A 75 2.97 3.19 5.11
C TRP A 75 3.07 4.70 5.37
N ILE A 76 2.94 5.13 6.64
CA ILE A 76 3.08 6.54 7.00
C ILE A 76 4.49 7.04 6.71
N ALA A 77 5.53 6.26 6.99
CA ALA A 77 6.92 6.64 6.72
C ALA A 77 7.19 6.83 5.22
N ALA A 78 6.68 5.93 4.37
CA ALA A 78 6.78 6.07 2.92
C ALA A 78 6.20 7.38 2.39
N VAL A 79 5.25 7.96 3.12
CA VAL A 79 4.61 9.22 2.77
C VAL A 79 5.31 10.41 3.42
N MET A 80 5.47 10.40 4.74
CA MET A 80 5.86 11.58 5.52
C MET A 80 7.37 11.77 5.57
N THR A 81 8.14 10.68 5.53
CA THR A 81 9.61 10.73 5.61
C THR A 81 10.25 10.78 4.23
N PHE A 82 9.59 10.20 3.23
CA PHE A 82 10.12 10.07 1.87
C PHE A 82 9.28 10.78 0.81
N ASP A 83 8.44 11.73 1.22
CA ASP A 83 7.58 12.55 0.36
C ASP A 83 6.73 11.73 -0.65
N GLY A 84 6.32 10.53 -0.26
CA GLY A 84 5.51 9.63 -1.10
C GLY A 84 6.30 8.79 -2.10
N THR A 85 7.62 8.97 -2.20
CA THR A 85 8.51 8.29 -3.17
C THR A 85 8.34 6.77 -3.13
N TYR A 86 8.21 6.19 -1.94
CA TYR A 86 8.11 4.73 -1.76
C TYR A 86 6.67 4.22 -1.59
N ALA A 87 5.65 5.07 -1.73
CA ALA A 87 4.26 4.67 -1.48
C ALA A 87 3.83 3.51 -2.39
N ARG A 88 4.19 3.57 -3.68
CA ARG A 88 3.89 2.50 -4.64
C ARG A 88 4.59 1.19 -4.29
N MET A 89 5.90 1.25 -4.06
CA MET A 89 6.70 0.08 -3.71
C MET A 89 6.18 -0.57 -2.43
N LEU A 90 5.83 0.21 -1.41
CA LEU A 90 5.25 -0.35 -0.18
C LEU A 90 3.87 -0.97 -0.41
N ASN A 91 2.99 -0.36 -1.21
CA ASN A 91 1.72 -0.99 -1.57
C ASN A 91 1.96 -2.35 -2.23
N GLN A 92 2.92 -2.46 -3.15
CA GLN A 92 3.27 -3.73 -3.78
C GLN A 92 3.80 -4.77 -2.78
N VAL A 93 4.77 -4.39 -1.93
CA VAL A 93 5.37 -5.30 -0.96
C VAL A 93 4.37 -5.75 0.09
N ILE A 94 3.62 -4.81 0.69
CA ILE A 94 2.62 -5.10 1.71
C ILE A 94 1.48 -5.93 1.09
N GLY A 95 0.96 -5.53 -0.07
CA GLY A 95 -0.10 -6.30 -0.70
C GLY A 95 0.31 -7.73 -1.07
N LEU A 96 1.56 -7.95 -1.52
CA LEU A 96 2.10 -9.29 -1.73
C LEU A 96 2.17 -10.07 -0.42
N ALA A 97 2.68 -9.46 0.66
CA ALA A 97 2.78 -10.12 1.96
C ALA A 97 1.40 -10.55 2.50
N TYR A 98 0.39 -9.67 2.43
CA TYR A 98 -0.97 -9.99 2.84
C TYR A 98 -1.61 -11.07 1.95
N LEU A 99 -1.40 -11.00 0.63
CA LEU A 99 -1.91 -12.04 -0.27
C LEU A 99 -1.23 -13.39 -0.03
N THR A 100 0.07 -13.42 0.26
CA THR A 100 0.78 -14.64 0.67
C THR A 100 0.23 -15.22 1.97
N LEU A 101 -0.03 -14.39 2.99
CA LEU A 101 -0.68 -14.84 4.23
C LEU A 101 -2.09 -15.36 3.98
N GLY A 102 -2.86 -14.71 3.09
CA GLY A 102 -4.16 -15.19 2.64
C GLY A 102 -4.08 -16.56 1.96
N ALA A 103 -3.10 -16.76 1.07
CA ALA A 103 -2.87 -18.05 0.42
C ALA A 103 -2.50 -19.16 1.43
N PHE A 104 -1.66 -18.85 2.43
CA PHE A 104 -1.40 -19.79 3.53
C PHE A 104 -2.66 -20.06 4.34
N GLY A 105 -3.50 -19.06 4.59
CA GLY A 105 -4.76 -19.23 5.30
C GLY A 105 -5.77 -20.12 4.58
N LEU A 106 -5.71 -20.19 3.24
CA LEU A 106 -6.52 -21.12 2.43
C LEU A 106 -5.95 -22.54 2.39
N SER A 107 -4.75 -22.77 2.92
CA SER A 107 -4.03 -24.04 2.84
C SER A 107 -3.66 -24.57 4.22
N GLU A 108 -4.20 -25.72 4.60
CA GLU A 108 -3.88 -26.37 5.89
C GLU A 108 -2.49 -27.03 5.91
N SER A 109 -1.75 -27.00 4.79
CA SER A 109 -0.48 -27.69 4.63
C SER A 109 0.68 -27.16 5.47
N VAL A 110 0.53 -25.98 6.11
CA VAL A 110 1.59 -25.37 6.93
C VAL A 110 1.06 -24.91 8.30
N PRO A 111 0.78 -25.82 9.24
CA PRO A 111 0.16 -25.50 10.53
C PRO A 111 0.95 -24.49 11.37
N GLN A 112 2.27 -24.46 11.25
CA GLN A 112 3.12 -23.53 12.00
C GLN A 112 2.85 -22.07 11.61
N ILE A 113 2.54 -21.82 10.33
CA ILE A 113 2.21 -20.47 9.83
C ILE A 113 0.83 -20.04 10.33
N HIS A 114 -0.13 -20.97 10.38
CA HIS A 114 -1.47 -20.71 10.95
C HIS A 114 -1.39 -20.27 12.41
N VAL A 115 -0.59 -20.97 13.21
CA VAL A 115 -0.39 -20.63 14.63
C VAL A 115 0.37 -19.31 14.77
N LEU A 116 1.46 -19.11 14.02
CA LEU A 116 2.31 -17.93 14.16
C LEU A 116 1.57 -16.63 13.80
N PHE A 117 0.75 -16.65 12.76
CA PHE A 117 0.01 -15.46 12.29
C PHE A 117 -1.45 -15.43 12.73
N ASN A 118 -1.89 -16.40 13.54
CA ASN A 118 -3.27 -16.56 13.98
C ASN A 118 -4.26 -16.54 12.79
N LEU A 119 -3.97 -17.35 11.78
CA LEU A 119 -4.78 -17.46 10.57
C LEU A 119 -6.04 -18.28 10.91
N ASN A 120 -7.15 -17.59 11.06
CA ASN A 120 -8.49 -18.18 11.06
C ASN A 120 -9.23 -17.75 9.79
N GLU A 121 -10.45 -18.25 9.57
CA GLU A 121 -11.23 -17.93 8.37
C GLU A 121 -11.35 -16.41 8.11
N MET A 122 -11.65 -15.62 9.14
CA MET A 122 -11.81 -14.17 9.00
C MET A 122 -10.48 -13.44 8.77
N THR A 123 -9.41 -13.85 9.45
CA THR A 123 -8.05 -13.34 9.20
C THR A 123 -7.62 -13.66 7.77
N THR A 124 -7.93 -14.86 7.26
CA THR A 124 -7.65 -15.26 5.88
C THR A 124 -8.39 -14.38 4.88
N VAL A 125 -9.70 -14.18 5.07
CA VAL A 125 -10.50 -13.29 4.21
C VAL A 125 -9.95 -11.87 4.25
N PHE A 126 -9.64 -11.35 5.44
CA PHE A 126 -9.04 -10.03 5.60
C PHE A 126 -7.73 -9.90 4.82
N ASN A 127 -6.83 -10.88 4.96
CA ASN A 127 -5.55 -10.89 4.27
C ASN A 127 -5.68 -10.95 2.75
N VAL A 128 -6.61 -11.76 2.22
CA VAL A 128 -6.89 -11.82 0.78
C VAL A 128 -7.43 -10.48 0.27
N VAL A 129 -8.43 -9.90 0.95
CA VAL A 129 -9.05 -8.64 0.52
C VAL A 129 -8.05 -7.48 0.56
N ILE A 130 -7.36 -7.30 1.68
CA ILE A 130 -6.33 -6.26 1.83
C ILE A 130 -5.20 -6.47 0.85
N GLY A 131 -4.74 -7.71 0.66
CA GLY A 131 -3.71 -8.06 -0.31
C GLY A 131 -4.11 -7.64 -1.71
N LEU A 132 -5.28 -8.08 -2.19
CA LEU A 132 -5.76 -7.77 -3.54
C LEU A 132 -5.99 -6.27 -3.75
N VAL A 133 -6.63 -5.57 -2.81
CA VAL A 133 -6.88 -4.12 -2.93
C VAL A 133 -5.57 -3.35 -2.94
N THR A 134 -4.66 -3.66 -2.02
CA THR A 134 -3.37 -2.97 -1.92
C THR A 134 -2.52 -3.20 -3.16
N LEU A 135 -2.49 -4.43 -3.69
CA LEU A 135 -1.80 -4.74 -4.94
C LEU A 135 -2.45 -4.05 -6.15
N GLY A 136 -3.78 -4.03 -6.18
CA GLY A 136 -4.55 -3.31 -7.18
C GLY A 136 -4.15 -1.83 -7.22
N VAL A 137 -3.96 -1.18 -6.08
CA VAL A 137 -3.47 0.20 -6.03
C VAL A 137 -1.99 0.32 -6.41
N GLY A 138 -1.15 -0.62 -5.95
CA GLY A 138 0.30 -0.62 -6.23
C GLY A 138 0.65 -0.86 -7.71
N TRP A 139 -0.14 -1.65 -8.43
CA TRP A 139 0.09 -2.00 -9.84
C TRP A 139 -0.93 -1.45 -10.83
N GLY A 140 -2.15 -1.15 -10.41
CA GLY A 140 -3.21 -0.61 -11.28
C GLY A 140 -2.99 0.83 -11.74
N VAL A 141 -1.79 1.35 -11.52
CA VAL A 141 -1.34 2.71 -11.77
C VAL A 141 -0.09 2.60 -12.65
N ASN A 142 -0.20 2.95 -13.93
CA ASN A 142 0.86 2.71 -14.90
C ASN A 142 1.82 3.90 -14.98
N THR A 143 2.85 3.91 -14.13
CA THR A 143 3.85 4.98 -14.16
C THR A 143 4.97 4.78 -15.20
N SER A 144 4.78 3.94 -16.22
CA SER A 144 5.86 3.62 -17.19
C SER A 144 6.35 4.84 -17.97
N HIS A 145 5.50 5.85 -18.12
CA HIS A 145 5.83 7.15 -18.73
C HIS A 145 6.67 8.03 -17.81
N LEU A 146 6.56 7.89 -16.48
CA LEU A 146 7.34 8.69 -15.50
C LEU A 146 8.80 8.24 -15.32
N LYS A 147 9.28 7.27 -16.11
CA LYS A 147 10.65 6.70 -16.02
C LYS A 147 11.80 7.72 -16.12
N HIS A 148 11.54 8.92 -16.60
CA HIS A 148 12.52 9.98 -16.73
C HIS A 148 12.67 10.86 -15.46
N TRP A 149 11.79 10.69 -14.46
CA TRP A 149 11.80 11.45 -13.20
C TRP A 149 12.18 10.61 -11.97
N TRP A 150 12.43 9.31 -12.15
CA TRP A 150 13.02 8.46 -11.13
C TRP A 150 14.49 8.22 -11.49
N PRO A 151 15.43 8.30 -10.51
CA PRO A 151 16.80 7.85 -10.73
C PRO A 151 16.88 6.35 -11.03
#